data_AF-A0A2P6ATB0-F1
#
_entry.id   AF-A0A2P6ATB0-F1
#
_cell.length_a   1.000
_cell.length_b   1.000
_cell.length_c   1.000
_cell.angle_alpha   90.00
_cell.angle_beta   90.00
_cell.angle_gamma   90.00
#
_symmetry.space_group_name_H-M   'P 1'
#
loop_
_entity.id
_entity.type
_entity.pdbx_description
1 polymer ?
#
loop_
_entity_poly.entity_id
_entity_poly.type
_entity_poly.pdbx_seq_one_letter_code
_entity_poly.pdbx_strand_id
1 'polypeptide(L)'
;GDDRIWVYDIDAGMIEVLYDFATSDNPILSGVDNITVTDQGDVLVAEDGGDMQVVVILPDGQLKPLLQIVGQDESEVAGIAFSPDGRHLYFTSDRGGQRLNGGYTGLGLGITYELTLPPGL
;
A
#
# COMPACT_ATOMS: atom_id res chain seq x y z
N GLY A 1 13.01 -1.37 1.87
CA GLY A 1 13.52 -1.88 0.59
C GLY A 1 14.49 -0.90 -0.02
N ASP A 2 14.61 -0.86 -1.35
CA ASP A 2 15.34 0.18 -2.12
C ASP A 2 14.41 1.19 -2.80
N ASP A 3 13.16 1.32 -2.30
CA ASP A 3 12.10 2.19 -2.81
C ASP A 3 11.75 1.98 -4.29
N ARG A 4 11.85 0.72 -4.72
CA ARG A 4 11.48 0.27 -6.06
C ARG A 4 10.45 -0.84 -6.05
N ILE A 5 9.57 -0.78 -7.05
CA ILE A 5 8.71 -1.90 -7.41
C ILE A 5 9.30 -2.56 -8.65
N TRP A 6 9.60 -3.85 -8.51
CA TRP A 6 10.18 -4.67 -9.57
C TRP A 6 9.12 -5.59 -10.15
N VAL A 7 9.13 -5.77 -11.47
CA VAL A 7 8.27 -6.71 -12.20
C VAL A 7 9.14 -7.74 -12.89
N TYR A 8 8.71 -9.00 -12.84
CA TYR A 8 9.36 -10.10 -13.55
C TYR A 8 8.43 -10.64 -14.64
N ASP A 9 8.82 -10.44 -15.90
CA ASP A 9 8.21 -11.08 -17.05
C ASP A 9 8.74 -12.52 -17.16
N ILE A 10 7.86 -13.50 -16.90
CA ILE A 10 8.20 -14.92 -16.92
C ILE A 10 8.41 -15.49 -18.33
N ASP A 11 7.73 -14.93 -19.33
CA ASP A 11 7.79 -15.41 -20.72
C ASP A 11 9.06 -14.91 -21.39
N ALA A 12 9.42 -13.65 -21.14
CA ALA A 12 10.68 -13.07 -21.62
C ALA A 12 11.88 -13.38 -20.72
N GLY A 13 11.65 -13.79 -19.46
CA GLY A 13 12.69 -14.00 -18.47
C GLY A 13 13.42 -12.71 -18.07
N MET A 14 12.69 -11.58 -18.03
CA MET A 14 13.24 -10.25 -17.80
C MET A 14 12.74 -9.63 -16.50
N ILE A 15 13.61 -8.94 -15.78
CA ILE A 15 13.26 -8.09 -14.63
C ILE A 15 13.31 -6.64 -15.07
N GLU A 16 12.27 -5.88 -14.75
CA GLU A 16 12.18 -4.44 -14.99
C GLU A 16 11.69 -3.69 -13.75
N VAL A 17 11.86 -2.37 -13.76
CA VAL A 17 11.41 -1.48 -12.69
C VAL A 17 10.11 -0.84 -13.12
N LEU A 18 9.03 -1.13 -12.39
CA LEU A 18 7.72 -0.50 -12.59
C LEU A 18 7.67 0.89 -11.96
N TYR A 19 8.31 1.05 -10.80
CA TYR A 19 8.39 2.31 -10.07
C TYR A 19 9.74 2.44 -9.36
N ASP A 20 10.35 3.62 -9.42
CA ASP A 20 11.55 3.99 -8.67
C ASP A 20 11.33 5.37 -8.06
N PHE A 21 11.30 5.45 -6.74
CA PHE A 21 11.15 6.72 -6.03
C PHE A 21 12.20 7.75 -6.44
N ALA A 22 13.45 7.33 -6.68
CA ALA A 22 14.55 8.23 -6.97
C ALA A 22 14.46 8.88 -8.37
N THR A 23 13.72 8.28 -9.30
CA THR A 23 13.64 8.77 -10.70
C THR A 23 12.22 9.06 -11.16
N SER A 24 11.20 8.82 -10.34
CA SER A 24 9.81 9.11 -10.68
C SER A 24 9.58 10.62 -10.81
N ASP A 25 8.86 11.04 -11.86
CA ASP A 25 8.36 12.42 -11.99
C ASP A 25 7.31 12.77 -10.92
N ASN A 26 6.74 11.75 -10.25
CA ASN A 26 5.84 11.87 -9.12
C ASN A 26 6.29 10.90 -7.98
N PRO A 27 7.23 11.31 -7.11
CA PRO A 27 7.79 10.46 -6.06
C PRO A 27 6.84 10.40 -4.85
N ILE A 28 5.61 9.94 -5.05
CA ILE A 28 4.55 9.88 -4.02
C ILE A 28 4.63 8.65 -3.10
N LEU A 29 5.34 7.59 -3.51
CA LEU A 29 5.46 6.33 -2.78
C LEU A 29 6.88 6.18 -2.23
N SER A 30 7.03 6.21 -0.91
CA SER A 30 8.29 6.01 -0.20
C SER A 30 8.17 4.85 0.78
N GLY A 31 9.28 4.18 1.11
CA GLY A 31 9.24 3.03 2.02
C GLY A 31 8.32 1.91 1.52
N VAL A 32 8.22 1.71 0.20
CA VAL A 32 7.30 0.71 -0.37
C VAL A 32 7.61 -0.70 0.17
N ASP A 33 6.57 -1.43 0.54
CA ASP A 33 6.71 -2.76 1.15
C ASP A 33 5.65 -3.76 0.66
N ASN A 34 4.40 -3.59 1.10
CA ASN A 34 3.33 -4.54 0.78
C ASN A 34 2.67 -4.19 -0.56
N ILE A 35 2.39 -5.20 -1.39
CA ILE A 35 1.66 -5.02 -2.66
C ILE A 35 0.48 -5.99 -2.81
N THR A 36 -0.52 -5.58 -3.56
CA THR A 36 -1.64 -6.43 -4.01
C THR A 36 -1.99 -6.08 -5.45
N VAL A 37 -2.26 -7.10 -6.27
CA VAL A 37 -2.56 -6.91 -7.70
C VAL A 37 -4.01 -7.31 -7.98
N THR A 38 -4.76 -6.46 -8.69
CA THR A 38 -6.12 -6.75 -9.15
C THR A 38 -6.12 -7.61 -10.40
N ASP A 39 -7.28 -8.16 -10.79
CA ASP A 39 -7.46 -8.88 -12.06
C ASP A 39 -7.31 -7.97 -13.29
N GLN A 40 -7.53 -6.66 -13.12
CA GLN A 40 -7.30 -5.63 -14.14
C GLN A 40 -5.80 -5.26 -14.29
N GLY A 41 -4.94 -5.76 -13.38
CA GLY A 41 -3.51 -5.48 -13.38
C GLY A 41 -3.11 -4.23 -12.60
N ASP A 42 -4.01 -3.65 -11.81
CA ASP A 42 -3.65 -2.53 -10.93
C ASP A 42 -2.80 -3.03 -9.77
N VAL A 43 -1.68 -2.35 -9.50
CA VAL A 43 -0.78 -2.68 -8.39
C VAL A 43 -1.04 -1.70 -7.25
N LEU A 44 -1.71 -2.16 -6.20
CA LEU A 44 -1.86 -1.41 -4.96
C LEU A 44 -0.58 -1.56 -4.16
N VAL A 45 0.06 -0.44 -3.83
CA VAL A 45 1.32 -0.38 -3.07
C VAL A 45 1.07 0.34 -1.76
N ALA A 46 1.48 -0.30 -0.67
CA ALA A 46 1.43 0.25 0.68
C ALA A 46 2.82 0.68 1.16
N GLU A 47 2.87 1.80 1.88
CA GLU A 47 4.08 2.31 2.51
C GLU A 47 4.31 1.70 3.91
N ASP A 48 5.56 1.38 4.22
CA ASP A 48 6.10 1.21 5.57
C ASP A 48 6.70 2.55 6.03
N GLY A 49 5.95 3.26 6.86
CA GLY A 49 6.20 4.65 7.20
C GLY A 49 5.74 5.61 6.10
N GLY A 50 6.58 6.59 5.77
CA GLY A 50 6.25 7.61 4.77
C GLY A 50 5.05 8.45 5.18
N ASP A 51 4.16 8.71 4.21
CA ASP A 51 2.90 9.42 4.46
C ASP A 51 1.77 8.46 4.87
N MET A 52 2.06 7.16 5.08
CA MET A 52 1.10 6.12 5.44
C MET A 52 0.00 5.93 4.37
N GLN A 53 0.40 5.92 3.11
CA GLN A 53 -0.50 5.82 1.97
C GLN A 53 -0.64 4.41 1.38
N VAL A 54 -1.75 4.21 0.68
CA VAL A 54 -1.85 3.22 -0.39
C VAL A 54 -2.04 3.96 -1.69
N VAL A 55 -1.16 3.71 -2.66
CA VAL A 55 -1.24 4.27 -4.00
C VAL A 55 -1.37 3.14 -5.00
N VAL A 56 -2.25 3.32 -5.97
CA VAL A 56 -2.47 2.39 -7.08
C VAL A 56 -1.58 2.79 -8.25
N ILE A 57 -0.77 1.86 -8.75
CA ILE A 57 -0.10 1.96 -10.04
C ILE A 57 -0.98 1.25 -11.06
N LEU A 58 -1.59 2.02 -11.98
CA LEU A 58 -2.40 1.46 -13.05
C LEU A 58 -1.54 0.76 -14.11
N PRO A 59 -2.11 -0.09 -14.97
CA PRO A 59 -1.38 -0.77 -16.05
C PRO A 59 -0.64 0.16 -17.02
N ASP A 60 -1.06 1.43 -17.13
CA ASP A 60 -0.39 2.45 -17.94
C ASP A 60 0.68 3.26 -17.18
N GLY A 61 0.99 2.86 -15.93
CA GLY A 61 1.98 3.50 -15.06
C GLY A 61 1.46 4.71 -14.28
N GLN A 62 0.19 5.12 -14.45
CA GLN A 62 -0.37 6.23 -13.68
C GLN A 62 -0.44 5.89 -12.19
N LEU A 63 -0.04 6.85 -11.34
CA LEU A 63 -0.13 6.75 -9.89
C LEU A 63 -1.43 7.42 -9.40
N LYS A 64 -2.25 6.69 -8.64
CA LYS A 64 -3.50 7.17 -8.05
C LYS A 64 -3.55 6.90 -6.55
N PRO A 65 -3.48 7.93 -5.69
CA PRO A 65 -3.68 7.75 -4.26
C PRO A 65 -5.06 7.17 -3.98
N LEU A 66 -5.11 6.09 -3.21
CA LEU A 66 -6.36 5.44 -2.81
C LEU A 66 -6.79 5.87 -1.41
N LEU A 67 -5.87 5.83 -0.45
CA LEU A 67 -6.12 6.20 0.94
C LEU A 67 -4.83 6.62 1.66
N GLN A 68 -5.01 7.28 2.80
CA GLN A 68 -3.96 7.64 3.75
C GLN A 68 -4.46 7.45 5.19
N ILE A 69 -3.64 6.82 6.05
CA ILE A 69 -3.90 6.79 7.49
C ILE A 69 -3.21 8.01 8.12
N VAL A 70 -3.96 8.83 8.88
CA VAL A 70 -3.42 10.03 9.52
C VAL A 70 -3.23 9.85 11.03
N GLY A 71 -2.17 10.45 11.58
CA GLY A 71 -1.88 10.42 13.02
C GLY A 71 -1.35 9.08 13.52
N GLN A 72 -0.84 8.24 12.60
CA GLN A 72 -0.23 6.93 12.86
C GLN A 72 1.12 6.82 12.15
N ASP A 73 1.84 7.94 12.07
CA ASP A 73 3.03 8.16 11.23
C ASP A 73 4.23 7.25 11.60
N GLU A 74 4.21 6.63 12.78
CA GLU A 74 5.22 5.64 13.23
C GLU A 74 4.84 4.19 12.90
N SER A 75 3.79 3.98 12.11
CA SER A 75 3.30 2.67 11.70
C SER A 75 3.66 2.36 10.24
N GLU A 76 3.02 1.34 9.68
CA GLU A 76 3.08 0.91 8.29
C GLU A 76 1.68 0.47 7.87
N VAL A 77 1.35 0.63 6.60
CA VAL A 77 0.17 0.01 6.01
C VAL A 77 0.58 -1.38 5.51
N ALA A 78 -0.11 -2.42 6.00
CA ALA A 78 0.22 -3.80 5.67
C ALA A 78 -1.03 -4.62 5.30
N GLY A 79 -0.80 -5.72 4.57
CA GLY A 79 -1.80 -6.78 4.40
C GLY A 79 -3.08 -6.35 3.68
N ILE A 80 -2.97 -5.66 2.54
CA ILE A 80 -4.13 -5.33 1.70
C ILE A 80 -4.81 -6.62 1.20
N ALA A 81 -6.13 -6.71 1.35
CA ALA A 81 -6.93 -7.81 0.83
C ALA A 81 -8.34 -7.35 0.43
N PHE A 82 -8.85 -7.86 -0.69
CA PHE A 82 -10.23 -7.62 -1.12
C PHE A 82 -11.18 -8.68 -0.57
N SER A 83 -12.43 -8.29 -0.28
CA SER A 83 -13.52 -9.26 -0.10
C SER A 83 -13.79 -10.01 -1.42
N PRO A 84 -14.33 -11.24 -1.38
CA PRO A 84 -14.59 -12.02 -2.60
C PRO A 84 -15.52 -11.36 -3.62
N ASP A 85 -16.38 -10.45 -3.17
CA ASP A 85 -17.29 -9.67 -4.01
C ASP A 85 -16.71 -8.32 -4.47
N GLY A 86 -15.45 -8.03 -4.13
CA GLY A 86 -14.75 -6.79 -4.47
C GLY A 86 -15.30 -5.54 -3.79
N ARG A 87 -16.22 -5.66 -2.83
CA ARG A 87 -16.89 -4.51 -2.20
C ARG A 87 -16.16 -3.94 -1.00
N HIS A 88 -15.25 -4.69 -0.41
CA HIS A 88 -14.51 -4.29 0.78
C HIS A 88 -13.02 -4.51 0.56
N LEU A 89 -12.21 -3.56 1.04
CA LEU A 89 -10.76 -3.67 1.10
C LEU A 89 -10.36 -3.62 2.58
N TYR A 90 -9.63 -4.63 3.02
CA TYR A 90 -9.08 -4.74 4.36
C TYR A 90 -7.59 -4.46 4.34
N PHE A 91 -7.10 -3.76 5.36
CA PHE A 91 -5.68 -3.47 5.55
C PHE A 91 -5.43 -3.16 7.02
N THR A 92 -4.17 -3.21 7.43
CA THR A 92 -3.77 -2.92 8.80
C THR A 92 -2.84 -1.73 8.88
N SER A 93 -3.01 -0.92 9.92
CA SER A 93 -1.87 -0.24 10.52
C SER A 93 -1.25 -1.20 11.52
N ASP A 94 -0.04 -1.71 11.27
CA ASP A 94 0.60 -2.74 12.11
C ASP A 94 0.83 -2.27 13.57
N ARG A 95 0.96 -0.95 13.77
CA ARG A 95 1.44 -0.33 15.02
C ARG A 95 0.61 0.87 15.49
N GLY A 96 -0.46 1.26 14.79
CA GLY A 96 -1.20 2.50 15.07
C GLY A 96 -2.16 2.45 16.27
N GLY A 97 -2.27 1.32 16.96
CA GLY A 97 -3.22 1.08 18.04
C GLY A 97 -2.70 1.42 19.44
N GLN A 98 -3.49 1.04 20.45
CA GLN A 98 -3.15 1.30 21.84
C GLN A 98 -1.94 0.46 22.27
N ARG A 99 -1.02 1.05 23.04
CA ARG A 99 0.07 0.29 23.67
C ARG A 99 -0.45 -0.54 24.85
N LEU A 100 0.24 -1.64 25.15
CA LEU A 100 -0.09 -2.50 26.30
C LEU A 100 -0.10 -1.77 27.66
N ASN A 101 0.68 -0.68 27.78
CA ASN A 101 0.76 0.18 28.96
C ASN A 101 -0.06 1.48 28.86
N GLY A 102 -0.89 1.63 27.83
CA GLY A 102 -1.72 2.81 27.56
C GLY A 102 -1.08 3.85 26.62
N GLY A 103 -1.92 4.69 26.01
CA GLY A 103 -1.53 5.68 25.01
C GLY A 103 -1.59 5.15 23.56
N TYR A 104 -1.58 6.09 22.60
CA TYR A 104 -1.72 5.85 21.14
C TYR A 104 -0.54 6.40 20.31
N THR A 105 0.50 6.90 20.97
CA THR A 105 1.73 7.39 20.31
C THR A 105 2.83 6.34 20.49
N GLY A 106 3.61 6.02 19.46
CA GLY A 106 4.59 4.92 19.53
C GLY A 106 4.17 3.68 18.77
N LEU A 107 5.01 2.64 18.87
CA LEU A 107 4.72 1.28 18.40
C LEU A 107 3.65 0.63 19.29
N GLY A 108 2.38 0.74 18.88
CA GLY A 108 1.21 0.18 19.52
C GLY A 108 0.80 -1.19 18.98
N LEU A 109 -0.36 -1.67 19.40
CA LEU A 109 -1.02 -2.81 18.76
C LEU A 109 -1.48 -2.47 17.33
N GLY A 110 -1.77 -3.47 16.50
CA GLY A 110 -2.32 -3.21 15.17
C GLY A 110 -3.78 -2.74 15.19
N ILE A 111 -4.17 -1.98 14.16
CA ILE A 111 -5.56 -1.62 13.85
C ILE A 111 -5.89 -2.21 12.47
N THR A 112 -6.97 -2.99 12.37
CA THR A 112 -7.54 -3.41 11.08
C THR A 112 -8.61 -2.42 10.64
N TYR A 113 -8.51 -1.97 9.40
CA TYR A 113 -9.48 -1.13 8.73
C TYR A 113 -10.27 -1.94 7.70
N GLU A 114 -11.50 -1.51 7.47
CA GLU A 114 -12.30 -1.91 6.32
C GLU A 114 -12.68 -0.65 5.54
N LEU A 115 -12.40 -0.64 4.24
CA LEU A 115 -12.84 0.37 3.29
C LEU A 115 -13.94 -0.21 2.41
N THR A 116 -15.13 0.37 2.45
CA THR A 116 -16.21 0.03 1.51
C THR A 116 -16.00 0.73 0.17
N LEU A 117 -15.91 -0.05 -0.90
CA LEU A 117 -15.74 0.44 -2.26
C LEU A 117 -17.09 0.73 -2.93
N PRO A 118 -17.16 1.72 -3.84
CA PRO A 118 -18.34 1.95 -4.67
C PRO A 118 -18.74 0.71 -5.46
N PRO A 119 -20.04 0.53 -5.79
CA PRO A 119 -20.45 -0.50 -6.73
C PRO A 119 -19.89 -0.24 -8.14
N GLY A 120 -19.45 -1.29 -8.83
CA GLY A 120 -19.13 -1.24 -10.26
C GLY A 120 -17.71 -0.81 -10.63
N LEU A 121 -16.74 -1.04 -9.74
CA LEU A 121 -15.31 -1.07 -10.08
C LEU A 121 -14.95 -2.39 -10.80
#